data_AF-A0A554GPG9-F1
#
_entry.id   AF-A0A554GPG9-F1
#
_cell.length_a   1.000
_cell.length_b   1.000
_cell.length_c   1.000
_cell.angle_alpha   90.00
_cell.angle_beta   90.00
_cell.angle_gamma   90.00
#
_symmetry.space_group_name_H-M   'P 1'
#
loop_
_entity.id
_entity.type
_entity.pdbx_description
1 polymer ?
#
loop_
_entity_poly.entity_id
_entity_poly.type
_entity_poly.pdbx_seq_one_letter_code
_entity_poly.pdbx_strand_id
1 'polypeptide(L)'
;MKRTRGMTLLEMMTAVAVVGIMVSLAVVGMQGRIGGQRETSATRELWSSSMRARQLAISTNQPVRFVVENNILQPDGARHTVARWERLRCGDDLSAPDNDWGVDRCPSAACVNKTCRTTPACCSETGPDIIIPPTMSATDMNGLCFLPGSGRPAFNKMDCLRGSLGQPAVVAAAAPADNSILFRFTSNRAKSVLMVEPLTGLSNVLDCDSLAATTTDASRKDTRLAQACTKP
;
A
#
# COMPACT_ATOMS: atom_id res chain seq x y z
N MET A 1 -61.74 -16.45 24.14
CA MET A 1 -61.43 -17.42 23.07
C MET A 1 -60.55 -16.74 22.02
N LYS A 2 -59.28 -17.13 21.87
CA LYS A 2 -58.38 -16.60 20.83
C LYS A 2 -58.71 -17.27 19.50
N ARG A 3 -59.13 -16.51 18.49
CA ARG A 3 -59.34 -17.00 17.12
C ARG A 3 -57.97 -17.27 16.49
N THR A 4 -57.60 -18.53 16.34
CA THR A 4 -56.53 -18.96 15.45
C THR A 4 -57.04 -18.88 14.02
N ARG A 5 -56.60 -17.87 13.26
CA ARG A 5 -56.77 -17.85 11.80
C ARG A 5 -55.70 -18.76 11.20
N GLY A 6 -56.11 -19.83 10.54
CA GLY A 6 -55.20 -20.72 9.81
C GLY A 6 -54.59 -19.99 8.62
N MET A 7 -53.27 -20.05 8.49
CA MET A 7 -52.55 -19.46 7.35
C MET A 7 -52.85 -20.26 6.10
N THR A 8 -53.25 -19.58 5.03
CA THR A 8 -53.52 -20.26 3.76
C THR A 8 -52.22 -20.61 3.05
N LEU A 9 -52.22 -21.69 2.26
CA LEU A 9 -51.05 -22.11 1.47
C LEU A 9 -50.58 -20.99 0.53
N LEU A 10 -51.50 -20.16 0.05
CA LEU A 10 -51.24 -19.00 -0.79
C LEU A 10 -50.57 -17.85 -0.01
N GLU A 11 -50.97 -17.58 1.25
CA GLU A 11 -50.24 -16.65 2.13
C GLU A 11 -48.81 -17.13 2.41
N MET A 12 -48.62 -18.43 2.60
CA MET A 12 -47.28 -18.97 2.83
C MET A 12 -46.39 -18.82 1.59
N MET A 13 -46.91 -19.11 0.39
CA MET A 13 -46.17 -18.93 -0.86
C MET A 13 -45.80 -17.47 -1.14
N THR A 14 -46.73 -16.54 -0.90
CA THR A 14 -46.47 -15.11 -1.08
C THR A 14 -45.46 -14.58 -0.06
N ALA A 15 -45.56 -14.99 1.21
CA ALA A 15 -44.59 -14.62 2.24
C ALA A 15 -43.18 -15.11 1.90
N VAL A 16 -43.03 -16.37 1.46
CA VAL A 16 -41.74 -16.93 1.05
C VAL A 16 -41.17 -16.19 -0.17
N ALA A 17 -42.01 -15.83 -1.14
CA ALA A 17 -41.58 -15.07 -2.31
C ALA A 17 -41.05 -13.67 -1.93
N VAL A 18 -41.77 -12.95 -1.05
CA VAL A 18 -41.34 -11.62 -0.57
C VAL A 18 -40.03 -11.72 0.22
N VAL A 19 -39.91 -12.71 1.11
CA VAL A 19 -38.68 -12.95 1.87
C VAL A 19 -37.51 -13.28 0.93
N GLY A 20 -37.73 -14.11 -0.10
CA GLY A 20 -36.71 -14.44 -1.10
C GLY A 20 -36.17 -13.21 -1.85
N ILE A 21 -37.07 -12.29 -2.23
CA ILE A 21 -36.70 -11.03 -2.89
C ILE A 21 -35.93 -10.12 -1.92
N MET A 22 -36.35 -10.02 -0.66
CA MET A 22 -35.64 -9.19 0.32
C MET A 22 -34.24 -9.73 0.63
N VAL A 23 -34.09 -11.06 0.74
CA VAL A 23 -32.80 -11.70 0.98
C VAL A 23 -31.84 -11.51 -0.20
N SER A 24 -32.31 -11.63 -1.44
CA SER A 24 -31.44 -11.44 -2.61
C SER A 24 -30.89 -10.01 -2.71
N LEU A 25 -31.72 -9.00 -2.45
CA LEU A 25 -31.30 -7.59 -2.39
C LEU A 25 -30.32 -7.34 -1.22
N ALA A 26 -30.55 -7.96 -0.07
CA ALA A 26 -29.67 -7.81 1.09
C ALA A 26 -28.26 -8.37 0.85
N VAL A 27 -28.13 -9.50 0.15
CA VAL A 27 -26.83 -10.12 -0.17
C VAL A 27 -25.99 -9.22 -1.08
N VAL A 28 -26.59 -8.62 -2.10
CA VAL A 28 -25.88 -7.71 -3.03
C VAL A 28 -25.35 -6.47 -2.28
N GLY A 29 -26.17 -5.89 -1.37
CA GLY A 29 -25.75 -4.74 -0.56
C GLY A 29 -24.61 -5.06 0.41
N MET A 30 -24.54 -6.30 0.92
CA MET A 30 -23.50 -6.72 1.86
C MET A 30 -22.13 -6.92 1.18
N GLN A 31 -22.10 -7.44 -0.04
CA GLN A 31 -20.85 -7.66 -0.80
C GLN A 31 -20.09 -6.36 -1.07
N GLY A 32 -20.79 -5.28 -1.44
CA GLY A 32 -20.17 -3.97 -1.67
C GLY A 32 -19.51 -3.38 -0.42
N ARG A 33 -20.11 -3.58 0.77
CA ARG A 33 -19.55 -3.10 2.03
C ARG A 33 -18.28 -3.85 2.44
N ILE A 34 -18.20 -5.15 2.16
CA ILE A 34 -17.03 -5.98 2.45
C ILE A 34 -15.83 -5.56 1.61
N GLY A 35 -16.04 -5.22 0.32
CA GLY A 35 -14.99 -4.72 -0.56
C GLY A 35 -14.33 -3.45 -0.01
N GLY A 36 -15.14 -2.43 0.33
CA GLY A 36 -14.63 -1.18 0.90
C GLY A 36 -13.90 -1.34 2.24
N GLN A 37 -14.34 -2.29 3.08
CA GLN A 37 -13.63 -2.62 4.33
C GLN A 37 -12.24 -3.20 4.07
N ARG A 38 -12.12 -4.13 3.11
CA ARG A 38 -10.82 -4.71 2.73
C ARG A 38 -9.88 -3.66 2.14
N GLU A 39 -10.38 -2.79 1.29
CA GLU A 39 -9.62 -1.67 0.72
C GLU A 39 -9.11 -0.71 1.81
N THR A 40 -9.97 -0.37 2.78
CA THR A 40 -9.60 0.50 3.90
C THR A 40 -8.55 -0.18 4.79
N SER A 41 -8.71 -1.47 5.06
CA SER A 41 -7.76 -2.26 5.84
C SER A 41 -6.40 -2.30 5.16
N ALA A 42 -6.36 -2.66 3.87
CA ALA A 42 -5.12 -2.71 3.09
C ALA A 42 -4.43 -1.33 3.04
N THR A 43 -5.19 -0.25 2.81
CA THR A 43 -4.65 1.12 2.82
C THR A 43 -3.98 1.47 4.15
N ARG A 44 -4.64 1.19 5.29
CA ARG A 44 -4.09 1.45 6.63
C ARG A 44 -2.88 0.58 6.94
N GLU A 45 -2.91 -0.67 6.52
CA GLU A 45 -1.80 -1.60 6.71
C GLU A 45 -0.58 -1.14 5.91
N LEU A 46 -0.73 -0.77 4.64
CA LEU A 46 0.34 -0.19 3.81
C LEU A 46 0.94 1.07 4.44
N TRP A 47 0.09 1.96 4.95
CA TRP A 47 0.53 3.16 5.66
C TRP A 47 1.33 2.84 6.92
N SER A 48 0.79 2.03 7.83
CA SER A 48 1.49 1.63 9.05
C SER A 48 2.82 0.91 8.76
N SER A 49 2.82 0.09 7.71
CA SER A 49 3.98 -0.63 7.22
C SER A 49 5.03 0.33 6.66
N SER A 50 4.63 1.40 5.96
CA SER A 50 5.55 2.43 5.47
C SER A 50 6.26 3.17 6.59
N MET A 51 5.54 3.49 7.67
CA MET A 51 6.12 4.13 8.86
C MET A 51 7.12 3.21 9.55
N ARG A 52 6.80 1.90 9.64
CA ARG A 52 7.73 0.89 10.18
C ARG A 52 8.98 0.74 9.31
N ALA A 53 8.82 0.65 7.98
CA ALA A 53 9.93 0.55 7.04
C ALA A 53 10.88 1.74 7.15
N ARG A 54 10.34 2.96 7.29
CA ARG A 54 11.11 4.17 7.55
C ARG A 54 11.89 4.07 8.87
N GLN A 55 11.23 3.70 9.96
CA GLN A 55 11.89 3.57 11.27
C GLN A 55 13.02 2.54 11.24
N LEU A 56 12.83 1.43 10.54
CA LEU A 56 13.87 0.43 10.32
C LEU A 56 15.04 1.01 9.52
N ALA A 57 14.78 1.75 8.44
CA ALA A 57 15.84 2.36 7.64
C ALA A 57 16.71 3.35 8.45
N ILE A 58 16.08 4.08 9.37
CA ILE A 58 16.76 4.99 10.30
C ILE A 58 17.56 4.21 11.34
N SER A 59 16.95 3.23 12.01
CA SER A 59 17.59 2.53 13.14
C SER A 59 18.71 1.60 12.71
N THR A 60 18.61 1.01 11.52
CA THR A 60 19.59 0.02 11.06
C THR A 60 20.60 0.60 10.07
N ASN A 61 20.45 1.88 9.67
CA ASN A 61 21.26 2.49 8.61
C ASN A 61 21.29 1.66 7.31
N GLN A 62 20.20 0.95 6.99
CA GLN A 62 20.07 0.14 5.78
C GLN A 62 18.88 0.62 4.96
N PRO A 63 18.95 0.57 3.62
CA PRO A 63 17.80 0.90 2.78
C PRO A 63 16.70 -0.14 2.96
N VAL A 64 15.47 0.36 3.12
CA VAL A 64 14.27 -0.47 3.18
C VAL A 64 13.37 -0.07 2.03
N ARG A 65 13.01 -1.02 1.16
CA ARG A 65 12.17 -0.74 -0.01
C ARG A 65 10.84 -1.46 0.03
N PHE A 66 9.84 -0.91 -0.62
CA PHE A 66 8.58 -1.59 -0.91
C PHE A 66 8.63 -2.30 -2.24
N VAL A 67 8.10 -3.51 -2.25
CA VAL A 67 7.89 -4.30 -3.45
C VAL A 67 6.42 -4.69 -3.52
N VAL A 68 5.84 -4.53 -4.71
CA VAL A 68 4.49 -4.99 -5.03
C VAL A 68 4.60 -6.11 -6.05
N GLU A 69 4.25 -7.32 -5.64
CA GLU A 69 4.35 -8.53 -6.45
C GLU A 69 2.94 -9.05 -6.78
N ASN A 70 2.72 -9.43 -8.03
CA ASN A 70 1.45 -9.99 -8.48
C ASN A 70 1.47 -11.52 -8.42
N ASN A 71 0.28 -12.13 -8.26
CA ASN A 71 0.08 -13.57 -8.37
C ASN A 71 0.88 -14.44 -7.37
N ILE A 72 1.08 -13.94 -6.15
CA ILE A 72 1.75 -14.67 -5.08
C ILE A 72 0.80 -15.67 -4.44
N LEU A 73 1.25 -16.93 -4.34
CA LEU A 73 0.51 -17.99 -3.65
C LEU A 73 0.56 -17.74 -2.13
N GLN A 74 -0.60 -17.54 -1.53
CA GLN A 74 -0.76 -17.36 -0.09
C GLN A 74 -1.03 -18.70 0.61
N PRO A 75 -0.90 -18.79 1.95
CA PRO A 75 -1.14 -20.02 2.70
C PRO A 75 -2.55 -20.61 2.55
N ASP A 76 -3.51 -19.80 2.11
CA ASP A 76 -4.88 -20.21 1.79
C ASP A 76 -5.01 -20.92 0.42
N GLY A 77 -3.90 -21.03 -0.34
CA GLY A 77 -3.86 -21.62 -1.67
C GLY A 77 -4.31 -20.68 -2.80
N ALA A 78 -4.74 -19.46 -2.48
CA ALA A 78 -5.14 -18.47 -3.47
C ALA A 78 -3.95 -17.62 -3.93
N ARG A 79 -4.10 -17.03 -5.13
CA ARG A 79 -3.09 -16.11 -5.69
C ARG A 79 -3.56 -14.68 -5.52
N HIS A 80 -2.74 -13.88 -4.86
CA HIS A 80 -3.04 -12.48 -4.58
C HIS A 80 -1.90 -11.57 -5.03
N THR A 81 -2.23 -10.32 -5.35
CA THR A 81 -1.23 -9.25 -5.38
C THR A 81 -0.90 -8.88 -3.94
N VAL A 82 0.38 -8.79 -3.62
CA VAL A 82 0.85 -8.47 -2.29
C VAL A 82 1.86 -7.35 -2.33
N ALA A 83 1.87 -6.55 -1.27
CA ALA A 83 2.91 -5.57 -1.02
C ALA A 83 3.62 -5.88 0.30
N ARG A 84 4.92 -5.66 0.33
CA ARG A 84 5.72 -5.80 1.54
C ARG A 84 6.94 -4.91 1.47
N TRP A 85 7.53 -4.61 2.61
CA TRP A 85 8.85 -4.00 2.66
C TRP A 85 9.95 -5.06 2.76
N GLU A 86 11.12 -4.72 2.25
CA GLU A 86 12.31 -5.54 2.16
C GLU A 86 13.50 -4.71 2.65
N ARG A 87 14.14 -5.13 3.75
CA ARG A 87 15.40 -4.53 4.22
C ARG A 87 16.55 -5.21 3.49
N LEU A 88 17.20 -4.46 2.62
CA LEU A 88 18.21 -4.99 1.72
C LEU A 88 19.53 -5.20 2.44
N ARG A 89 20.22 -6.31 2.12
CA ARG A 89 21.59 -6.54 2.57
C ARG A 89 22.55 -5.56 1.88
N CYS A 90 23.49 -5.09 2.66
CA CYS A 90 24.63 -4.32 2.20
C CYS A 90 25.86 -5.23 2.12
N GLY A 91 26.87 -4.82 1.35
CA GLY A 91 28.07 -5.61 1.07
C GLY A 91 28.07 -6.18 -0.35
N ASP A 92 29.27 -6.40 -0.90
CA ASP A 92 29.42 -6.99 -2.23
C ASP A 92 29.33 -8.52 -2.19
N ASP A 93 29.71 -9.14 -1.05
CA ASP A 93 29.47 -10.56 -0.77
C ASP A 93 28.25 -10.75 0.16
N LEU A 94 27.23 -11.45 -0.33
CA LEU A 94 26.00 -11.76 0.43
C LEU A 94 26.16 -12.96 1.37
N SER A 95 27.22 -13.77 1.17
CA SER A 95 27.54 -14.97 1.94
C SER A 95 28.46 -14.67 3.12
N ALA A 96 29.35 -13.68 2.98
CA ALA A 96 30.16 -13.10 4.04
C ALA A 96 29.90 -11.59 4.08
N PRO A 97 28.92 -11.11 4.86
CA PRO A 97 28.60 -9.69 4.91
C PRO A 97 29.79 -8.93 5.50
N ASP A 98 30.52 -8.22 4.63
CA ASP A 98 31.52 -7.25 5.06
C ASP A 98 30.82 -6.24 5.97
N ASN A 99 31.38 -5.92 7.14
CA ASN A 99 30.83 -4.86 8.01
C ASN A 99 31.33 -3.46 7.60
N ASP A 100 32.20 -3.40 6.59
CA ASP A 100 32.86 -2.18 6.10
C ASP A 100 32.26 -1.72 4.74
N TRP A 101 30.93 -1.73 4.64
CA TRP A 101 30.24 -1.11 3.51
C TRP A 101 29.94 0.35 3.83
N GLY A 102 30.25 1.23 2.88
CA GLY A 102 29.78 2.61 2.93
C GLY A 102 28.27 2.67 2.68
N VAL A 103 27.59 3.62 3.34
CA VAL A 103 26.14 3.85 3.20
C VAL A 103 25.72 4.04 1.74
N ASP A 104 26.58 4.68 0.93
CA ASP A 104 26.36 4.92 -0.50
C ASP A 104 26.49 3.66 -1.36
N ARG A 105 27.14 2.59 -0.89
CA ARG A 105 27.28 1.33 -1.63
C ARG A 105 26.15 0.34 -1.34
N CYS A 106 25.22 0.67 -0.46
CA CYS A 106 24.09 -0.17 -0.12
C CYS A 106 22.83 0.26 -0.90
N PRO A 107 22.01 -0.67 -1.46
CA PRO A 107 22.04 -2.14 -1.37
C PRO A 107 23.13 -2.82 -2.19
N SER A 108 23.38 -4.11 -1.93
CA SER A 108 24.28 -4.95 -2.75
C SER A 108 23.88 -4.94 -4.25
N ALA A 109 24.87 -4.93 -5.15
CA ALA A 109 24.65 -4.82 -6.60
C ALA A 109 23.88 -6.03 -7.13
N ALA A 110 24.12 -7.20 -6.53
CA ALA A 110 23.42 -8.44 -6.87
C ALA A 110 21.90 -8.39 -6.56
N CYS A 111 21.48 -7.43 -5.73
CA CYS A 111 20.12 -7.27 -5.21
C CYS A 111 19.34 -6.09 -5.80
N VAL A 112 20.00 -5.31 -6.66
CA VAL A 112 19.36 -4.27 -7.45
C VAL A 112 18.34 -4.94 -8.39
N ASN A 113 17.12 -4.43 -8.42
CA ASN A 113 15.99 -4.94 -9.23
C ASN A 113 15.54 -6.39 -8.96
N LYS A 114 16.05 -7.07 -7.93
CA LYS A 114 15.62 -8.43 -7.57
C LYS A 114 14.87 -8.44 -6.25
N THR A 115 13.70 -9.04 -6.19
CA THR A 115 12.92 -9.16 -4.96
C THR A 115 13.51 -10.22 -4.04
N CYS A 116 13.31 -10.08 -2.73
CA CYS A 116 13.81 -11.08 -1.78
C CYS A 116 13.01 -12.38 -1.81
N ARG A 117 11.88 -12.43 -2.53
CA ARG A 117 11.18 -13.68 -2.79
C ARG A 117 11.95 -14.54 -3.80
N THR A 118 12.47 -13.90 -4.84
CA THR A 118 13.26 -14.59 -5.88
C THR A 118 14.70 -14.83 -5.45
N THR A 119 15.28 -13.90 -4.68
CA THR A 119 16.65 -14.00 -4.16
C THR A 119 16.67 -13.75 -2.65
N PRO A 120 16.43 -14.76 -1.80
CA PRO A 120 16.34 -14.59 -0.34
C PRO A 120 17.61 -14.02 0.30
N ALA A 121 18.78 -14.32 -0.28
CA ALA A 121 20.07 -13.79 0.16
C ALA A 121 20.16 -12.26 0.10
N CYS A 122 19.26 -11.59 -0.63
CA CYS A 122 19.25 -10.14 -0.77
C CYS A 122 18.65 -9.38 0.39
N CYS A 123 17.94 -10.05 1.30
CA CYS A 123 17.32 -9.41 2.45
C CYS A 123 17.94 -9.85 3.77
N SER A 124 18.09 -8.87 4.66
CA SER A 124 18.33 -9.12 6.08
C SER A 124 17.01 -9.45 6.79
N GLU A 125 15.93 -8.80 6.37
CA GLU A 125 14.61 -8.91 6.98
C GLU A 125 13.55 -8.48 5.97
N THR A 126 12.35 -9.05 6.07
CA THR A 126 11.20 -8.71 5.23
C THR A 126 9.98 -8.48 6.10
N GLY A 127 9.12 -7.55 5.68
CA GLY A 127 7.82 -7.33 6.28
C GLY A 127 6.83 -8.46 5.99
N PRO A 128 5.68 -8.47 6.71
CA PRO A 128 4.58 -9.35 6.38
C PRO A 128 4.01 -9.01 4.99
N ASP A 129 3.43 -10.01 4.33
CA ASP A 129 2.72 -9.83 3.07
C ASP A 129 1.38 -9.12 3.33
N ILE A 130 1.21 -7.92 2.78
CA ILE A 130 -0.04 -7.17 2.82
C ILE A 130 -0.83 -7.52 1.56
N ILE A 131 -1.96 -8.19 1.73
CA ILE A 131 -2.81 -8.59 0.61
C ILE A 131 -3.52 -7.38 0.04
N ILE A 132 -3.29 -7.10 -1.25
CA ILE A 132 -4.00 -6.07 -1.99
C ILE A 132 -5.30 -6.68 -2.53
N PRO A 133 -6.48 -6.16 -2.16
CA PRO A 133 -7.75 -6.62 -2.69
C PRO A 133 -7.79 -6.47 -4.23
N PRO A 134 -8.51 -7.32 -4.96
CA PRO A 134 -8.62 -7.21 -6.42
C PRO A 134 -9.31 -5.91 -6.87
N THR A 135 -10.02 -5.24 -5.97
CA THR A 135 -10.65 -3.94 -6.21
C THR A 135 -9.74 -2.74 -5.92
N MET A 136 -8.47 -2.98 -5.57
CA MET A 136 -7.47 -1.97 -5.25
C MET A 136 -6.21 -2.16 -6.09
N SER A 137 -5.59 -1.06 -6.50
CA SER A 137 -4.24 -1.04 -7.08
C SER A 137 -3.32 -0.15 -6.23
N ALA A 138 -2.17 -0.69 -5.83
CA ALA A 138 -1.09 0.03 -5.16
C ALA A 138 0.24 -0.10 -5.92
N THR A 139 0.19 -0.29 -7.23
CA THR A 139 1.39 -0.46 -8.08
C THR A 139 2.39 0.68 -7.93
N ASP A 140 1.89 1.88 -7.69
CA ASP A 140 2.71 3.09 -7.56
C ASP A 140 3.60 3.05 -6.30
N MET A 141 3.31 2.19 -5.32
CA MET A 141 4.15 2.00 -4.15
C MET A 141 5.39 1.13 -4.42
N ASN A 142 5.43 0.42 -5.56
CA ASN A 142 6.56 -0.43 -5.93
C ASN A 142 7.83 0.40 -6.16
N GLY A 143 8.92 0.02 -5.52
CA GLY A 143 10.18 0.75 -5.61
C GLY A 143 10.23 2.04 -4.80
N LEU A 144 9.30 2.24 -3.85
CA LEU A 144 9.47 3.23 -2.79
C LEU A 144 10.56 2.74 -1.82
N CYS A 145 11.70 3.41 -1.79
CA CYS A 145 12.79 3.16 -0.86
C CYS A 145 12.84 4.23 0.23
N PHE A 146 13.13 3.81 1.46
CA PHE A 146 13.56 4.68 2.54
C PHE A 146 15.08 4.58 2.66
N LEU A 147 15.74 5.73 2.53
CA LEU A 147 17.18 5.86 2.52
C LEU A 147 17.77 5.62 3.92
N PRO A 148 18.95 4.99 3.99
CA PRO A 148 19.59 4.65 5.26
C PRO A 148 19.87 5.88 6.13
N GLY A 149 19.62 5.75 7.44
CA GLY A 149 19.94 6.74 8.48
C GLY A 149 19.05 7.98 8.51
N SER A 150 18.59 8.46 7.35
CA SER A 150 17.72 9.64 7.24
C SER A 150 16.23 9.29 7.15
N GLY A 151 15.90 8.10 6.64
CA GLY A 151 14.52 7.73 6.32
C GLY A 151 13.92 8.57 5.20
N ARG A 152 14.74 9.31 4.43
CA ARG A 152 14.27 10.07 3.27
C ARG A 152 13.72 9.11 2.21
N PRO A 153 12.63 9.45 1.53
CA PRO A 153 12.05 8.59 0.52
C PRO A 153 12.77 8.77 -0.84
N ALA A 154 12.91 7.68 -1.58
CA ALA A 154 13.28 7.65 -2.99
C ALA A 154 12.20 6.85 -3.74
N PHE A 155 11.54 7.49 -4.69
CA PHE A 155 10.38 6.96 -5.38
C PHE A 155 10.75 6.29 -6.71
N ASN A 156 10.18 5.12 -6.97
CA ASN A 156 10.40 4.33 -8.19
C ASN A 156 11.89 4.06 -8.47
N LYS A 157 12.63 3.74 -7.41
CA LYS A 157 14.07 3.48 -7.43
C LYS A 157 14.37 2.17 -6.71
N MET A 158 14.28 1.04 -7.43
CA MET A 158 14.52 -0.30 -6.86
C MET A 158 15.97 -0.53 -6.37
N ASP A 159 16.88 0.35 -6.78
CA ASP A 159 18.29 0.45 -6.38
C ASP A 159 18.50 1.32 -5.14
N CYS A 160 17.45 1.96 -4.61
CA CYS A 160 17.48 2.87 -3.47
C CYS A 160 18.61 3.92 -3.52
N LEU A 161 18.93 4.40 -4.73
CA LEU A 161 19.99 5.39 -5.00
C LEU A 161 21.43 4.94 -4.64
N ARG A 162 21.74 3.65 -4.78
CA ARG A 162 23.13 3.15 -4.69
C ARG A 162 24.09 4.03 -5.51
N GLY A 163 25.16 4.50 -4.90
CA GLY A 163 26.23 5.31 -5.50
C GLY A 163 25.87 6.78 -5.75
N SER A 164 24.68 7.21 -5.33
CA SER A 164 24.14 8.54 -5.59
C SER A 164 23.65 9.26 -4.32
N LEU A 165 23.84 8.69 -3.12
CA LEU A 165 23.44 9.31 -1.86
C LEU A 165 24.26 10.56 -1.54
N GLY A 166 25.50 10.62 -2.02
CA GLY A 166 26.36 11.81 -1.93
C GLY A 166 25.94 12.98 -2.82
N GLN A 167 24.96 12.78 -3.72
CA GLN A 167 24.52 13.80 -4.68
C GLN A 167 23.16 14.38 -4.24
N PRO A 168 23.14 15.51 -3.51
CA PRO A 168 21.90 16.04 -2.92
C PRO A 168 20.82 16.37 -3.96
N ALA A 169 21.23 16.78 -5.16
CA ALA A 169 20.31 17.05 -6.28
C ALA A 169 19.58 15.77 -6.75
N VAL A 170 20.28 14.64 -6.84
CA VAL A 170 19.68 13.35 -7.23
C VAL A 170 18.74 12.85 -6.15
N VAL A 171 19.15 12.95 -4.89
CA VAL A 171 18.30 12.58 -3.74
C VAL A 171 17.04 13.44 -3.67
N ALA A 172 17.15 14.75 -3.92
CA ALA A 172 15.99 15.65 -3.96
C ALA A 172 15.07 15.33 -5.14
N ALA A 173 15.62 15.05 -6.32
CA ALA A 173 14.84 14.70 -7.51
C ALA A 173 14.16 13.32 -7.41
N ALA A 174 14.72 12.41 -6.62
CA ALA A 174 14.16 11.09 -6.37
C ALA A 174 13.06 11.11 -5.31
N ALA A 175 12.88 12.19 -4.57
CA ALA A 175 11.82 12.27 -3.58
C ALA A 175 10.44 12.16 -4.26
N PRO A 176 9.48 11.43 -3.66
CA PRO A 176 8.11 11.33 -4.17
C PRO A 176 7.51 12.73 -4.24
N ALA A 177 7.00 13.09 -5.41
CA ALA A 177 6.11 14.22 -5.55
C ALA A 177 4.74 13.87 -4.94
N ASP A 178 3.93 14.88 -4.63
CA ASP A 178 2.65 14.68 -3.93
C ASP A 178 1.65 13.77 -4.62
N ASN A 179 1.83 13.56 -5.93
CA ASN A 179 0.96 12.77 -6.78
C ASN A 179 1.61 11.46 -7.25
N SER A 180 2.64 11.00 -6.54
CA SER A 180 3.43 9.85 -6.98
C SER A 180 2.90 8.50 -6.49
N ILE A 181 2.31 8.42 -5.29
CA ILE A 181 1.82 7.16 -4.71
C ILE A 181 0.30 7.23 -4.53
N LEU A 182 -0.42 6.66 -5.50
CA LEU A 182 -1.87 6.62 -5.51
C LEU A 182 -2.38 5.20 -5.21
N PHE A 183 -3.41 5.12 -4.37
CA PHE A 183 -4.24 3.94 -4.19
C PHE A 183 -5.50 4.12 -5.01
N ARG A 184 -5.60 3.36 -6.11
CA ARG A 184 -6.75 3.39 -7.01
C ARG A 184 -7.72 2.28 -6.62
N PHE A 185 -9.02 2.57 -6.62
CA PHE A 185 -10.06 1.59 -6.34
C PHE A 185 -10.97 1.42 -7.57
N THR A 186 -11.38 0.18 -7.84
CA THR A 186 -12.43 -0.12 -8.82
C THR A 186 -13.81 -0.14 -8.18
N SER A 187 -13.88 -0.15 -6.85
CA SER A 187 -15.09 0.20 -6.12
C SER A 187 -15.42 1.67 -6.37
N ASN A 188 -16.69 2.07 -6.17
CA ASN A 188 -17.10 3.47 -6.26
C ASN A 188 -16.58 4.35 -5.10
N ARG A 189 -15.44 3.96 -4.50
CA ARG A 189 -14.73 4.68 -3.44
C ARG A 189 -13.78 5.69 -4.07
N ALA A 190 -13.63 6.85 -3.43
CA ALA A 190 -12.62 7.83 -3.83
C ALA A 190 -11.21 7.25 -3.71
N LYS A 191 -10.32 7.67 -4.62
CA LYS A 191 -8.89 7.35 -4.57
C LYS A 191 -8.29 7.83 -3.24
N SER A 192 -7.24 7.17 -2.77
CA SER A 192 -6.45 7.64 -1.63
C SER A 192 -5.02 7.92 -2.08
N VAL A 193 -4.37 8.89 -1.44
CA VAL A 193 -2.98 9.27 -1.73
C VAL A 193 -2.13 8.96 -0.51
N LEU A 194 -1.00 8.27 -0.71
CA LEU A 194 0.05 8.16 0.31
C LEU A 194 1.04 9.31 0.09
N MET A 195 0.83 10.41 0.80
CA MET A 195 1.75 11.54 0.78
C MET A 195 2.95 11.23 1.66
N VAL A 196 4.13 11.19 1.06
CA VAL A 196 5.38 10.98 1.78
C VAL A 196 6.22 12.25 1.70
N GLU A 197 6.58 12.80 2.86
CA GLU A 197 7.31 14.05 2.93
C GLU A 197 8.73 13.89 2.36
N PRO A 198 9.18 14.74 1.43
CA PRO A 198 10.44 14.55 0.70
C PRO A 198 11.70 14.67 1.57
N LEU A 199 11.62 15.38 2.70
CA LEU A 199 12.78 15.63 3.58
C LEU A 199 12.84 14.68 4.76
N THR A 200 11.70 14.28 5.32
CA THR A 200 11.65 13.45 6.52
C THR A 200 11.25 12.01 6.22
N GLY A 201 10.54 11.76 5.11
CA GLY A 201 9.91 10.48 4.80
C GLY A 201 8.67 10.16 5.62
N LEU A 202 8.15 11.11 6.40
CA LEU A 202 6.88 10.92 7.11
C LEU A 202 5.76 10.67 6.10
N SER A 203 4.99 9.61 6.32
CA SER A 203 3.89 9.25 5.43
C SER A 203 2.54 9.55 6.08
N ASN A 204 1.64 10.09 5.28
CA ASN A 204 0.24 10.32 5.64
C ASN A 204 -0.66 9.79 4.52
N VAL A 205 -1.84 9.30 4.89
CA VAL A 205 -2.86 8.88 3.91
C VAL A 205 -3.99 9.88 3.92
N LEU A 206 -4.35 10.35 2.73
CA LEU A 206 -5.43 11.31 2.53
C LEU A 206 -6.36 10.80 1.43
N ASP A 207 -7.66 10.82 1.70
CA ASP A 207 -8.67 10.44 0.73
C ASP A 207 -9.04 11.64 -0.17
N CYS A 208 -9.27 11.35 -1.46
CA CYS A 208 -9.56 12.37 -2.46
C CYS A 208 -10.97 12.97 -2.39
N ASP A 209 -11.87 12.36 -1.62
CA ASP A 209 -13.18 12.92 -1.27
C ASP A 209 -13.17 13.75 0.02
N SER A 210 -12.01 13.88 0.68
CA SER A 210 -11.88 14.71 1.86
C SER A 210 -12.20 16.17 1.56
N LEU A 211 -12.70 16.89 2.57
CA LEU A 211 -12.94 18.35 2.47
C LEU A 211 -11.67 19.11 2.07
N ALA A 212 -10.50 18.64 2.51
CA ALA A 212 -9.21 19.23 2.16
C ALA A 212 -8.90 19.13 0.64
N ALA A 213 -9.36 18.07 -0.03
CA ALA A 213 -9.16 17.87 -1.46
C ALA A 213 -10.21 18.60 -2.32
N THR A 214 -11.47 18.63 -1.87
CA THR A 214 -12.64 18.99 -2.69
C THR A 214 -13.19 20.40 -2.45
N THR A 215 -12.83 21.05 -1.33
CA THR A 215 -13.35 22.39 -1.02
C THR A 215 -12.95 23.44 -2.06
N THR A 216 -13.83 24.41 -2.27
CA THR A 216 -13.58 25.61 -3.08
C THR A 216 -12.96 26.75 -2.27
N ASP A 217 -12.96 26.65 -0.94
CA ASP A 217 -12.33 27.61 -0.04
C ASP A 217 -10.80 27.44 -0.06
N ALA A 218 -10.11 28.43 -0.63
CA ALA A 218 -8.65 28.43 -0.76
C ALA A 218 -7.90 28.36 0.58
N SER A 219 -8.51 28.79 1.69
CA SER A 219 -7.88 28.73 3.02
C SER A 219 -7.86 27.33 3.64
N ARG A 220 -8.72 26.43 3.15
CA ARG A 220 -8.87 25.06 3.67
C ARG A 220 -8.47 24.00 2.65
N LYS A 221 -8.26 24.41 1.41
CA LYS A 221 -7.88 23.52 0.32
C LYS A 221 -6.40 23.17 0.41
N ASP A 222 -6.13 21.88 0.56
CA ASP A 222 -4.78 21.37 0.34
C ASP A 222 -4.55 21.26 -1.17
N THR A 223 -3.82 22.22 -1.73
CA THR A 223 -3.52 22.27 -3.16
C THR A 223 -2.69 21.07 -3.62
N ARG A 224 -1.85 20.51 -2.74
CA ARG A 224 -0.99 19.35 -3.06
C ARG A 224 -1.87 18.11 -3.19
N LEU A 225 -2.76 17.89 -2.23
CA LEU A 225 -3.73 16.80 -2.25
C LEU A 225 -4.69 16.93 -3.43
N ALA A 226 -5.27 18.12 -3.66
CA ALA A 226 -6.20 18.34 -4.76
C ALA A 226 -5.55 18.05 -6.13
N GLN A 227 -4.30 18.47 -6.34
CA GLN A 227 -3.55 18.14 -7.57
C GLN A 227 -3.28 16.65 -7.69
N ALA A 228 -2.90 15.98 -6.60
CA ALA A 228 -2.68 14.53 -6.59
C ALA A 228 -3.94 13.75 -6.98
N CYS A 229 -5.10 14.19 -6.51
CA CYS A 229 -6.38 13.56 -6.78
C CYS A 229 -6.90 13.73 -8.22
N THR A 230 -6.37 14.69 -8.98
CA THR A 230 -6.73 14.88 -10.40
C THR A 230 -5.96 13.99 -11.35
N LYS A 231 -4.88 13.32 -10.91
CA LYS A 231 -4.15 12.39 -11.77
C LYS A 231 -4.99 11.13 -12.08
N PRO A 232 -4.89 10.61 -13.32
CA PRO A 232 -5.55 9.37 -13.72
C PRO A 232 -5.08 8.19 -12.86
#